data_AF-A0A2D7L7F1-F1
#
_entry.id   AF-A0A2D7L7F1-F1
#
_cell.length_a   1.000
_cell.length_b   1.000
_cell.length_c   1.000
_cell.angle_alpha   90.00
_cell.angle_beta   90.00
_cell.angle_gamma   90.00
#
_symmetry.space_group_name_H-M   'P 1'
#
loop_
_entity.id
_entity.type
_entity.pdbx_description
1 polymer ?
#
loop_
_entity_poly.entity_id
_entity_poly.type
_entity_poly.pdbx_seq_one_letter_code
_entity_poly.pdbx_strand_id
1 'polypeptide(L)' 'MMNEGRVFSRSQLLDQVWGRSVYVEERTVDVHIRRLRSNLENHNVSDLIQTVRGSGYRFSHTGDD' A
#
# COMPACT_ATOMS: atom_id res chain seq x y z
N MET A 1 5.42 14.75 -1.20
CA MET A 1 4.14 14.20 -0.73
C MET A 1 3.12 14.13 -1.88
N MET A 2 3.41 13.45 -3.01
CA MET A 2 2.49 13.48 -4.17
C MET A 2 1.31 12.50 -4.08
N ASN A 3 1.36 11.53 -3.16
CA ASN A 3 0.41 10.42 -3.12
C ASN A 3 -0.22 10.21 -1.73
N GLU A 4 0.00 11.13 -0.80
CA GLU A 4 -0.58 11.09 0.54
C GLU A 4 -2.11 11.28 0.45
N GLY A 5 -2.86 10.54 1.25
CA GLY A 5 -4.33 10.53 1.25
C GLY A 5 -4.97 9.80 0.06
N ARG A 6 -4.23 9.50 -1.01
CA ARG A 6 -4.77 8.84 -2.20
C ARG A 6 -4.89 7.32 -2.02
N VAL A 7 -6.02 6.77 -2.44
CA VAL A 7 -6.25 5.32 -2.50
C VAL A 7 -5.71 4.76 -3.82
N PHE A 8 -4.90 3.71 -3.71
CA PHE A 8 -4.43 2.91 -4.85
C PHE A 8 -4.97 1.49 -4.74
N SER A 9 -5.56 1.01 -5.84
CA SER A 9 -5.92 -0.39 -5.99
C SER A 9 -4.68 -1.28 -6.12
N ARG A 10 -4.87 -2.60 -5.94
CA ARG A 10 -3.77 -3.58 -6.06
C ARG A 10 -3.18 -3.57 -7.47
N SER A 11 -4.03 -3.56 -8.50
CA SER A 11 -3.58 -3.46 -9.89
C SER A 11 -2.80 -2.17 -10.16
N GLN A 12 -3.23 -1.02 -9.63
CA GLN A 12 -2.47 0.23 -9.76
C GLN A 12 -1.09 0.16 -9.08
N LEU A 13 -1.01 -0.45 -7.88
CA LEU A 13 0.27 -0.65 -7.20
C LEU A 13 1.17 -1.62 -7.96
N LEU A 14 0.61 -2.68 -8.54
CA LEU A 14 1.36 -3.60 -9.42
C LEU A 14 1.94 -2.87 -10.63
N ASP A 15 1.08 -2.16 -11.37
CA ASP A 15 1.46 -1.45 -12.59
C ASP A 15 2.55 -0.40 -12.34
N GLN A 16 2.51 0.28 -11.19
CA GLN A 16 3.50 1.32 -10.86
C GLN A 16 4.85 0.75 -10.40
N VAL A 17 4.86 -0.41 -9.74
CA VAL A 17 6.09 -0.96 -9.15
C VAL A 17 6.81 -1.93 -10.09
N TRP A 18 6.06 -2.81 -10.76
CA TRP A 18 6.63 -3.85 -11.64
C TRP A 18 6.40 -3.57 -13.12
N GLY A 19 5.50 -2.65 -13.47
CA GLY A 19 5.12 -2.39 -14.85
C GLY A 19 4.18 -3.47 -15.42
N ARG A 20 3.59 -3.16 -16.58
CA ARG A 20 2.57 -4.00 -17.23
C ARG A 20 3.11 -5.29 -17.87
N SER A 21 4.42 -5.49 -17.91
CA SER A 21 5.06 -6.64 -18.55
C SER A 21 5.26 -7.84 -17.62
N VAL A 22 4.93 -7.71 -16.33
CA VAL A 22 5.10 -8.78 -15.35
C VAL A 22 3.72 -9.29 -14.93
N TYR A 23 3.47 -10.59 -15.15
CA TYR A 23 2.25 -11.23 -14.69
C TYR A 23 2.39 -11.60 -13.22
N VAL A 24 2.03 -10.66 -12.34
CA VAL A 24 2.01 -10.84 -10.89
C VAL A 24 0.58 -10.77 -10.40
N GLU A 25 0.19 -11.68 -9.52
CA GLU A 25 -1.14 -11.64 -8.90
C GLU A 25 -1.28 -10.46 -7.94
N GLU A 26 -2.49 -9.90 -7.85
CA GLU A 26 -2.83 -8.85 -6.89
C GLU A 26 -2.54 -9.24 -5.43
N ARG A 27 -2.58 -10.56 -5.11
CA ARG A 27 -2.23 -11.11 -3.80
C ARG A 27 -0.78 -10.88 -3.40
N THR A 28 0.12 -10.72 -4.37
CA THR A 28 1.52 -10.37 -4.11
C THR A 28 1.62 -9.00 -3.46
N VAL A 29 0.78 -8.04 -3.84
CA VAL A 29 0.70 -6.72 -3.19
C VAL A 29 0.38 -6.87 -1.70
N ASP A 30 -0.58 -7.73 -1.36
CA ASP A 30 -0.97 -7.97 0.05
C ASP A 30 0.24 -8.46 0.87
N VAL A 31 1.05 -9.37 0.30
CA VAL A 31 2.26 -9.90 0.94
C VAL A 31 3.30 -8.79 1.14
N HIS A 32 3.54 -7.97 0.13
CA HIS A 32 4.49 -6.86 0.22
C HIS A 32 4.04 -5.80 1.22
N ILE A 33 2.75 -5.44 1.25
CA ILE A 33 2.19 -4.51 2.23
C ILE A 33 2.35 -5.07 3.66
N ARG A 34 2.09 -6.36 3.87
CA ARG A 34 2.27 -6.98 5.19
C ARG A 34 3.73 -6.91 5.65
N ARG A 35 4.68 -7.24 4.77
CA ARG A 35 6.12 -7.16 5.08
C ARG A 35 6.56 -5.73 5.35
N LEU A 36 6.07 -4.78 4.54
CA LEU A 36 6.37 -3.36 4.73
C LEU A 36 5.86 -2.85 6.07
N ARG A 37 4.61 -3.15 6.45
CA ARG A 37 4.08 -2.80 7.78
C ARG A 37 4.92 -3.40 8.90
N SER A 38 5.28 -4.68 8.79
CA SER A 38 6.14 -5.34 9.78
C SER A 38 7.50 -4.67 9.93
N ASN A 39 8.11 -4.19 8.85
CA ASN A 39 9.35 -3.39 8.94
C ASN A 39 9.13 -2.03 9.61
N LEU A 40 7.98 -1.39 9.36
CA LEU A 40 7.61 -0.09 9.91
C LEU A 40 7.17 -0.13 11.38
N GLU A 41 6.78 -1.30 11.90
CA GLU A 41 6.42 -1.50 13.32
C GLU A 41 7.58 -1.07 14.25
N ASN A 42 8.83 -1.36 13.88
CA ASN A 42 10.02 -0.96 14.65
C ASN A 42 10.17 0.56 14.80
N HIS A 43 9.47 1.32 13.96
CA HIS A 43 9.50 2.78 13.94
C HIS A 43 8.18 3.39 14.44
N ASN A 44 7.22 2.58 14.92
CA ASN A 44 5.88 3.02 15.33
C ASN A 44 5.11 3.80 14.24
N VAL A 45 5.35 3.48 12.97
CA VAL A 45 4.71 4.16 11.82
C VAL A 45 4.06 3.17 10.83
N SER A 46 3.81 1.95 11.25
CA SER A 46 3.11 0.93 10.44
C SER A 46 1.69 1.35 10.05
N ASP A 47 1.04 2.17 10.90
CA ASP A 47 -0.31 2.69 10.69
C ASP A 47 -0.42 3.71 9.55
N LEU A 48 0.72 4.24 9.07
CA LEU A 48 0.73 5.14 7.91
C LEU A 48 0.19 4.48 6.65
N ILE A 49 0.30 3.15 6.55
CA ILE A 49 -0.27 2.38 5.45
C ILE A 49 -1.62 1.86 5.91
N GLN A 50 -2.70 2.38 5.34
CA GLN A 50 -4.08 2.05 5.69
C GLN A 50 -4.71 1.12 4.65
N THR A 51 -5.52 0.17 5.13
CA THR A 51 -6.32 -0.69 4.24
C THR A 51 -7.68 -0.04 4.01
N VAL A 52 -7.98 0.32 2.77
CA VAL A 52 -9.33 0.76 2.36
C VAL A 52 -10.06 -0.46 1.82
N ARG A 53 -10.93 -1.05 2.65
CA ARG A 53 -11.63 -2.31 2.34
C ARG A 53 -12.33 -2.23 0.99
N GLY A 54 -12.16 -3.26 0.17
CA GLY A 54 -12.70 -3.34 -1.19
C GLY A 54 -12.01 -2.45 -2.23
N SER A 55 -11.19 -1.46 -1.82
CA SER A 55 -10.58 -0.49 -2.75
C SER A 55 -9.07 -0.68 -2.91
N GLY A 56 -8.33 -0.92 -1.82
CA GLY A 56 -6.88 -1.07 -1.85
C GLY A 56 -6.19 -0.46 -0.64
N TYR A 57 -5.14 0.33 -0.90
CA TYR A 57 -4.26 0.88 0.14
C TYR A 57 -4.09 2.39 0.00
N ARG A 58 -3.87 3.05 1.12
CA ARG A 58 -3.62 4.49 1.22
C ARG A 58 -2.43 4.74 2.14
N PHE A 59 -1.63 5.74 1.83
CA PHE A 59 -0.62 6.27 2.74
C PHE A 59 -1.16 7.58 3.36
N SER A 60 -1.32 7.65 4.68
CA SER A 60 -1.85 8.82 5.39
C SER A 60 -1.36 8.85 6.83
N HIS A 61 -1.24 10.03 7.43
CA HIS A 61 -1.05 10.12 8.87
C HIS A 61 -2.36 9.80 9.58
N THR A 62 -2.28 9.05 10.68
CA THR A 62 -3.42 8.75 11.56
C THR A 62 -3.86 10.07 12.22
N GLY A 63 -4.77 10.81 11.58
CA GLY A 63 -5.19 12.16 11.98
C GLY A 63 -5.85 13.00 10.88
N ASP A 64 -5.85 12.54 9.62
CA ASP A 64 -6.44 13.27 8.48
C ASP A 64 -7.94 12.97 8.21
N ASP A 65 -8.66 12.40 9.19
CA ASP A 65 -10.13 12.20 9.12
C ASP A 65 -10.87 13.20 10.02
#